data_AF-A0A368WBE3-F1
#
_entry.id   AF-A0A368WBE3-F1
#
_cell.length_a   1.000
_cell.length_b   1.000
_cell.length_c   1.000
_cell.angle_alpha   90.00
_cell.angle_beta   90.00
_cell.angle_gamma   90.00
#
_symmetry.space_group_name_H-M   'P 1'
#
loop_
_entity.id
_entity.type
_entity.pdbx_description
1 polymer ?
#
loop_
_entity_poly.entity_id
_entity_poly.type
_entity_poly.pdbx_seq_one_letter_code
_entity_poly.pdbx_strand_id
1 'polypeptide(L)' 'MLTLSNIDRVYLACGSTDLRKSIDGLAALVQEGFGLDPFSLCLFVVVGHD' A
#
# COMPACT_ATOMS: atom_id res chain seq x y z
N MET A 1 -17.69 0.84 -7.01
CA MET A 1 -17.62 -0.30 -6.07
C MET A 1 -16.37 -1.08 -6.43
N LEU A 2 -15.44 -1.26 -5.49
CA LEU A 2 -14.25 -2.10 -5.72
C LEU A 2 -14.68 -3.57 -5.68
N THR A 3 -14.36 -4.33 -6.73
CA THR A 3 -14.58 -5.78 -6.74
C THR A 3 -13.29 -6.46 -6.28
N LEU A 4 -13.36 -7.25 -5.22
CA LEU A 4 -12.20 -7.86 -4.55
C LEU A 4 -12.04 -9.35 -4.90
N SER A 5 -12.75 -9.84 -5.91
CA SER A 5 -12.90 -11.27 -6.22
C SER A 5 -11.61 -12.02 -6.58
N ASN A 6 -10.45 -11.35 -6.59
CA ASN A 6 -9.17 -11.97 -6.94
C ASN A 6 -7.95 -11.31 -6.26
N ILE A 7 -8.13 -10.72 -5.07
CA ILE A 7 -7.00 -10.21 -4.27
C ILE A 7 -6.52 -11.33 -3.33
N ASP A 8 -5.23 -11.65 -3.37
CA ASP A 8 -4.64 -12.68 -2.50
C ASP A 8 -4.50 -12.20 -1.05
N ARG A 9 -4.08 -10.94 -0.89
CA ARG A 9 -3.73 -10.40 0.42
C ARG A 9 -3.96 -8.91 0.53
N VAL A 10 -4.30 -8.47 1.75
CA VAL A 10 -4.46 -7.05 2.10
C VAL A 10 -3.47 -6.69 3.19
N TYR A 11 -2.68 -5.65 2.95
CA TYR A 11 -1.72 -5.10 3.90
C TYR A 11 -2.22 -3.74 4.39
N LEU A 12 -2.37 -3.58 5.70
CA LEU A 12 -2.76 -2.32 6.32
C LEU A 12 -1.55 -1.69 7.01
N ALA A 13 -1.18 -0.47 6.60
CA ALA A 13 -0.19 0.31 7.32
C ALA A 13 -0.75 0.73 8.68
N CYS A 14 -0.23 0.14 9.76
CA CYS A 14 -0.59 0.48 11.12
C CYS A 14 0.25 1.67 11.59
N GLY A 15 -0.13 2.87 11.16
CA GLY A 15 0.57 4.10 11.52
C GLY A 15 0.34 5.23 10.54
N SER A 16 0.87 6.41 10.86
CA SER A 16 0.79 7.58 10.00
C SER A 16 1.65 7.38 8.76
N THR A 17 1.02 7.39 7.58
CA THR A 17 1.71 7.31 6.30
C THR A 17 1.65 8.66 5.61
N ASP A 18 2.81 9.22 5.27
CA ASP A 18 2.88 10.47 4.53
C ASP A 18 2.38 10.27 3.09
N LEU A 19 1.14 10.71 2.83
CA LEU A 19 0.49 10.57 1.52
C LEU A 19 1.00 11.59 0.49
N ARG A 20 1.87 12.55 0.89
CA ARG A 20 2.46 13.54 -0.03
C ARG A 20 3.53 12.93 -0.92
N LYS A 21 3.98 11.71 -0.60
CA LYS A 21 4.95 10.92 -1.38
C LYS A 21 4.44 10.45 -2.75
N SER A 22 3.19 10.71 -3.11
CA SER A 22 2.54 10.17 -4.32
C SER A 22 2.51 8.64 -4.34
N ILE A 23 1.86 8.05 -5.34
CA ILE A 23 1.82 6.60 -5.53
C ILE A 23 3.22 6.02 -5.68
N ASP A 24 4.12 6.68 -6.41
CA ASP A 24 5.47 6.18 -6.65
C ASP A 24 6.29 6.07 -5.36
N GLY A 25 6.21 7.08 -4.48
CA GLY A 25 6.90 7.05 -3.20
C GLY A 25 6.26 6.06 -2.21
N LEU A 26 4.96 5.80 -2.31
CA LEU A 26 4.30 4.74 -1.55
C LEU A 26 4.72 3.34 -2.05
N ALA A 27 4.85 3.13 -3.36
CA ALA A 27 5.35 1.89 -3.94
C ALA A 27 6.81 1.62 -3.54
N ALA A 28 7.65 2.66 -3.54
CA ALA A 28 9.01 2.58 -3.02
C ALA A 28 9.03 2.21 -1.53
N LEU A 29 8.12 2.75 -0.71
CA LEU A 29 8.00 2.39 0.70
C LEU A 29 7.55 0.93 0.90
N VAL A 30 6.66 0.43 0.05
CA VAL A 30 6.25 -0.99 0.06
C VAL A 30 7.42 -1.92 -0.27
N GLN A 31 8.21 -1.55 -1.29
CA GLN A 31 9.36 -2.33 -1.73
C GLN A 31 10.53 -2.27 -0.75
N GLU A 32 10.99 -1.06 -0.42
CA GLU A 32 12.20 -0.84 0.38
C GLU A 32 11.92 -0.97 1.89
N GLY A 33 10.74 -0.53 2.34
CA GLY A 33 10.39 -0.50 3.77
C GLY A 33 9.82 -1.80 4.31
N PHE A 34 9.08 -2.55 3.48
CA PHE A 34 8.44 -3.81 3.88
C PHE A 34 8.97 -5.04 3.13
N GLY A 35 9.80 -4.88 2.10
CA GLY A 35 10.32 -6.00 1.31
C GLY A 35 9.25 -6.71 0.49
N LEU A 36 8.15 -6.02 0.16
CA LEU A 36 7.00 -6.57 -0.57
C LEU A 36 7.01 -6.08 -2.02
N ASP A 37 6.43 -6.86 -2.92
CA ASP A 37 6.25 -6.43 -4.31
C ASP A 37 4.99 -5.53 -4.43
N PRO A 38 5.12 -4.22 -4.70
CA PRO A 38 3.97 -3.32 -4.82
C PRO A 38 3.08 -3.61 -6.04
N PHE A 39 3.57 -4.41 -7.00
CA PHE A 39 2.86 -4.77 -8.23
C PHE A 39 2.18 -6.14 -8.17
N SER A 40 2.27 -6.83 -7.03
CA SER A 40 1.62 -8.11 -6.82
C SER A 40 0.09 -7.94 -6.76
N LEU A 41 -0.66 -9.04 -6.85
CA LEU A 41 -2.12 -9.08 -6.70
C LEU A 41 -2.54 -8.92 -5.22
N CYS A 42 -2.05 -7.86 -4.59
CA CYS A 42 -2.28 -7.51 -3.21
C CYS A 42 -2.81 -6.07 -3.10
N LEU A 43 -3.57 -5.79 -2.05
CA LEU A 43 -4.04 -4.44 -1.75
C LEU A 43 -3.21 -3.84 -0.62
N PHE A 44 -2.68 -2.64 -0.83
CA PHE A 44 -2.01 -1.85 0.21
C PHE A 44 -2.95 -0.73 0.66
N VAL A 45 -3.33 -0.75 1.93
CA VAL A 45 -4.20 0.24 2.55
C VAL A 45 -3.35 1.11 3.46
N VAL A 46 -3.30 2.39 3.17
CA VAL A 46 -2.56 3.39 3.94
C VAL A 46 -3.52 4.43 4.47
N VAL A 47 -3.27 4.89 5.70
CA VAL A 47 -4.05 5.94 6.35
C VAL A 47 -3.18 7.19 6.42
N GLY A 48 -3.69 8.29 5.85
CA GLY A 48 -3.05 9.59 5.97
C GLY A 48 -3.35 10.20 7.34
N HIS A 49 -2.37 10.92 7.88
CA HIS A 49 -2.59 11.95 8.88
C HIS A 49 -2.35 13.27 8.14
N ASP A 50 -3.27 14.22 8.30
CA ASP A 50 -3.18 15.58 7.72
C ASP A 50 -1.81 16.23 7.97
#